data_AF-A0A426JMI1-F1
#
_entry.id   AF-A0A426JMI1-F1
#
_cell.length_a   1.000
_cell.length_b   1.000
_cell.length_c   1.000
_cell.angle_alpha   90.00
_cell.angle_beta   90.00
_cell.angle_gamma   90.00
#
_symmetry.space_group_name_H-M   'P 1'
#
loop_
_entity.id
_entity.type
_entity.pdbx_description
1 polymer ?
#
loop_
_entity_poly.entity_id
_entity_poly.type
_entity_poly.pdbx_seq_one_letter_code
_entity_poly.pdbx_strand_id
1 'polypeptide(L)' 'MSRLSIEISSEQHQKIKALAALQGKSIKDLILDKLINPNAVDEQRDWNKLEELLLFRIENAQVSPKSLKEITDDVLKS' A
#
# COMPACT_ATOMS: atom_id res chain seq x y z
N MET A 1 -22.45 -0.46 22.02
CA MET A 1 -21.95 0.75 21.32
C MET A 1 -20.55 1.05 21.81
N SER A 2 -19.53 0.83 20.96
CA SER A 2 -18.12 1.09 21.34
C SER A 2 -17.87 2.60 21.35
N ARG A 3 -17.32 3.12 22.45
CA ARG A 3 -16.88 4.52 22.56
C ARG A 3 -15.35 4.52 22.64
N LEU A 4 -14.70 5.11 21.66
CA LEU A 4 -13.25 5.31 21.65
C LEU A 4 -12.95 6.74 22.14
N SER A 5 -12.19 6.86 23.23
CA SER A 5 -11.67 8.15 23.69
C SER A 5 -10.25 8.32 23.17
N ILE A 6 -9.99 9.42 22.47
CA ILE A 6 -8.69 9.71 21.88
C ILE A 6 -8.24 11.07 22.43
N GLU A 7 -7.10 11.10 23.11
CA GLU A 7 -6.46 12.35 23.49
C GLU A 7 -5.64 12.87 22.32
N ILE A 8 -5.92 14.10 21.91
CA ILE A 8 -5.20 14.80 20.84
C ILE A 8 -4.92 16.23 21.27
N SER A 9 -3.83 16.80 20.77
CA SER A 9 -3.56 18.22 21.02
C SER A 9 -4.58 19.12 20.30
N SER A 10 -4.74 20.36 20.77
CA SER A 10 -5.64 21.33 20.15
C SER A 10 -5.29 21.60 18.67
N GLU A 11 -4.00 21.63 18.35
CA GLU A 11 -3.49 21.80 16.98
C GLU A 11 -3.86 20.59 16.10
N GLN A 12 -3.71 19.37 16.62
CA GLN A 12 -4.12 18.14 15.91
C GLN A 12 -5.62 18.11 15.67
N HIS A 13 -6.42 18.49 16.66
CA HIS A 13 -7.88 18.60 16.51
C HIS A 13 -8.25 19.60 15.40
N GLN A 14 -7.57 20.75 15.34
CA GLN A 14 -7.82 21.76 14.31
C GLN A 14 -7.48 21.25 12.91
N LYS A 15 -6.36 20.53 12.76
CA LYS A 15 -5.97 19.88 11.49
C LYS A 15 -6.99 18.82 11.07
N ILE A 16 -7.41 17.95 11.98
CA ILE A 16 -8.42 16.91 11.71
C ILE A 16 -9.75 17.54 11.31
N LYS A 17 -10.18 18.60 12.00
CA LYS A 17 -11.40 19.33 11.68
C LYS A 17 -11.35 19.97 10.29
N ALA A 18 -10.22 20.57 9.91
CA ALA A 18 -10.03 21.14 8.58
C ALA A 18 -10.10 20.07 7.49
N LEU A 19 -9.44 18.93 7.71
CA LEU A 19 -9.48 17.79 6.78
C LEU A 19 -10.89 17.19 6.65
N ALA A 20 -11.63 17.11 7.75
CA ALA A 20 -13.01 16.59 7.75
C ALA A 20 -13.93 17.51 6.94
N ALA A 21 -13.81 18.83 7.16
CA ALA A 21 -14.56 19.82 6.40
C ALA A 21 -14.21 19.80 4.90
N LEU A 22 -12.93 19.64 4.55
CA LEU A 22 -12.48 19.54 3.16
C LEU A 22 -13.06 18.32 2.44
N GLN A 23 -13.20 17.19 3.13
CA GLN A 23 -13.82 15.98 2.57
C GLN A 23 -15.36 15.97 2.68
N GLY A 24 -15.97 17.00 3.27
CA GLY A 24 -17.41 17.04 3.52
C GLY A 24 -17.92 15.98 4.53
N LYS A 25 -17.02 15.41 5.34
CA LYS A 25 -17.31 14.34 6.29
C LYS A 25 -17.34 14.87 7.73
N SER A 26 -18.05 14.20 8.63
CA SER A 26 -17.92 14.51 10.05
C SER A 26 -16.55 14.05 10.57
N ILE A 27 -16.06 14.68 11.64
CA ILE A 27 -14.80 14.26 12.29
C ILE A 27 -14.84 12.77 12.66
N LYS A 28 -16.01 12.27 13.07
CA LYS A 28 -16.20 10.86 13.42
C LYS A 28 -15.99 9.97 12.22
N ASP A 29 -16.59 10.29 11.08
CA ASP A 29 -16.50 9.49 9.86
C ASP A 29 -15.10 9.55 9.27
N LEU A 30 -14.44 10.71 9.30
CA LEU A 30 -13.03 10.84 8.87
C LEU A 30 -12.09 9.98 9.72
N ILE A 31 -12.26 10.01 11.04
CA ILE A 31 -11.44 9.22 11.99
C ILE A 31 -11.74 7.74 11.83
N LEU A 32 -13.01 7.37 11.67
CA LEU A 32 -13.44 5.98 11.48
C LEU A 32 -12.90 5.42 10.16
N ASP A 33 -13.00 6.17 9.06
CA ASP A 33 -12.41 5.80 7.78
C ASP A 33 -10.89 5.68 7.90
N LYS A 34 -10.19 6.59 8.61
CA LYS A 34 -8.73 6.46 8.79
C LYS A 34 -8.30 5.32 9.72
N LEU A 35 -9.08 4.99 10.74
CA LEU A 35 -8.76 3.93 11.71
C LEU A 35 -9.15 2.53 11.21
N ILE A 36 -10.25 2.42 10.47
CA ILE A 36 -10.77 1.15 9.94
C ILE A 36 -10.24 0.86 8.53
N ASN A 37 -9.98 1.89 7.74
CA ASN A 37 -9.24 1.81 6.48
C ASN A 37 -7.82 2.36 6.71
N PRO A 38 -6.93 1.61 7.39
CA PRO A 38 -5.54 1.82 7.12
C PRO A 38 -5.32 1.30 5.69
N ASN A 39 -4.62 2.06 4.88
CA ASN A 39 -3.94 1.53 3.71
C ASN A 39 -3.01 0.33 4.05
N ALA A 40 -2.95 -0.13 5.30
CA ALA A 40 -2.32 -1.39 5.73
C ALA A 40 -2.97 -2.65 5.15
N VAL A 41 -4.26 -2.62 4.76
CA VAL A 41 -4.82 -3.78 4.04
C VAL A 41 -4.19 -3.87 2.65
N ASP A 42 -3.93 -2.74 2.00
CA ASP A 42 -3.28 -2.72 0.68
C ASP A 42 -1.76 -2.88 0.80
N GLU A 43 -1.09 -2.25 1.75
CA GLU A 43 0.35 -2.46 1.97
C GLU A 43 0.65 -3.92 2.33
N GLN A 44 -0.10 -4.55 3.25
CA GLN A 44 0.13 -5.96 3.58
C GLN A 44 -0.16 -6.88 2.38
N ARG A 45 -1.19 -6.57 1.58
CA ARG A 45 -1.45 -7.30 0.33
C ARG A 45 -0.34 -7.11 -0.69
N ASP A 46 0.19 -5.90 -0.82
CA ASP A 46 1.27 -5.57 -1.74
C ASP A 46 2.60 -6.21 -1.30
N TRP A 47 2.86 -6.26 0.00
CA TRP A 47 3.97 -7.02 0.58
C TRP A 47 3.83 -8.52 0.32
N ASN A 48 2.64 -9.10 0.52
CA ASN A 48 2.39 -10.50 0.24
C ASN A 48 2.53 -10.83 -1.26
N LYS A 49 2.07 -9.94 -2.16
CA LYS A 49 2.27 -10.09 -3.61
C LYS A 49 3.74 -10.02 -4.00
N LEU A 50 4.50 -9.12 -3.37
CA LEU A 50 5.94 -9.02 -3.62
C LEU A 50 6.67 -10.29 -3.17
N GLU A 51 6.32 -10.81 -1.99
CA GLU A 51 6.85 -12.06 -1.48
C GLU A 51 6.56 -13.24 -2.43
N GLU A 52 5.32 -13.36 -2.91
CA GLU A 52 4.92 -14.37 -3.89
C GLU A 52 5.73 -14.26 -5.20
N LEU A 53 5.91 -13.05 -5.73
CA LEU A 53 6.70 -12.81 -6.95
C LEU A 53 8.18 -13.16 -6.77
N LEU A 54 8.75 -12.85 -5.60
CA LEU A 54 10.15 -13.15 -5.30
C LEU A 54 10.37 -14.66 -5.13
N LEU A 55 9.46 -15.35 -4.42
CA LEU A 55 9.48 -16.81 -4.29
C LEU A 55 9.35 -17.48 -5.65
N PHE A 56 8.39 -17.05 -6.47
CA PHE A 56 8.23 -17.54 -7.84
C PHE A 56 9.50 -17.32 -8.68
N ARG A 57 10.15 -16.16 -8.55
CA ARG A 57 11.42 -15.88 -9.27
C ARG A 57 12.55 -16.78 -8.79
N ILE A 58 12.64 -17.07 -7.50
CA ILE A 58 13.66 -17.97 -6.93
C ILE A 58 13.44 -19.39 -7.43
N GLU A 59 12.20 -19.88 -7.44
CA GLU A 59 11.86 -21.22 -7.94
C GLU A 59 12.13 -21.36 -9.43
N ASN A 60 11.85 -20.32 -10.22
CA ASN A 60 12.08 -20.28 -11.66
C ASN A 60 13.45 -19.69 -12.04
N ALA A 61 14.37 -19.55 -11.07
CA ALA A 61 15.68 -18.94 -11.30
C ALA A 61 16.55 -19.84 -12.19
N GLN A 62 16.40 -19.70 -13.50
CA GLN A 62 17.28 -20.30 -14.49
C GLN A 62 18.22 -19.22 -15.01
N VAL A 63 19.50 -19.29 -14.61
CA VAL A 63 20.52 -18.41 -15.19
C VAL A 63 20.82 -18.91 -16.59
N SER A 64 20.33 -18.19 -17.60
CA SER A 64 20.68 -18.46 -18.98
C SER A 64 22.16 -18.11 -19.22
N PRO A 65 22.95 -18.98 -19.86
CA PRO A 65 24.35 -18.69 -20.22
C PRO A 65 24.49 -17.68 -21.37
N LYS A 66 23.37 -17.22 -21.95
CA LYS A 66 23.34 -16.27 -23.07
C LYS A 66 23.72 -14.86 -22.59
N SER A 67 24.45 -14.14 -23.43
CA SER A 67 24.78 -12.74 -23.19
C SER A 67 23.52 -11.86 -23.30
N LEU A 68 23.49 -10.74 -22.58
CA LEU A 68 22.38 -9.77 -22.61
C LEU A 68 21.98 -9.40 -24.04
N LYS A 69 22.96 -9.26 -24.96
CA LYS A 69 22.75 -8.96 -26.38
C LYS A 69 21.98 -10.06 -27.11
N GLU A 70 22.33 -11.32 -26.87
CA GLU A 70 21.70 -12.48 -27.50
C GLU A 70 20.26 -12.67 -27.00
N ILE A 71 20.00 -12.35 -25.73
CA ILE A 71 18.65 -12.36 -25.16
C ILE A 71 17.78 -11.26 -25.80
N THR A 72 18.31 -10.04 -25.96
CA THR A 72 17.56 -8.96 -26.63
C THR A 72 17.26 -9.28 -28.08
N ASP A 73 18.19 -9.90 -28.81
CA ASP A 73 17.98 -10.26 -30.21
C ASP A 73 16.94 -11.39 -30.39
N ASP A 74 16.84 -12.33 -29.44
CA ASP A 74 15.82 -13.41 -29.44
C ASP A 74 14.41 -12.85 -29.18
N VAL A 75 14.28 -11.94 -28.20
CA VAL A 75 12.99 -11.35 -27.82
C VAL A 75 12.45 -10.40 -28.91
N LEU A 76 13.33 -9.65 -29.58
CA LEU A 76 12.95 -8.71 -30.64
C LEU A 76 12.58 -9.40 -31.98
N LYS A 77 12.94 -10.68 -32.15
CA LYS A 77 12.59 -11.49 -33.33
C LYS A 77 11.33 -12.34 -33.14
N SER A 78 10.79 -12.39 -31.92
CA SER A 78 9.56 -13.11 -31.56
C SER A 78 8.35 -12.19 -31.69
#